data_AF-A0A498SBS8-F1
#
_entry.id   AF-A0A498SBS8-F1
#
_cell.length_a   1.000
_cell.length_b   1.000
_cell.length_c   1.000
_cell.angle_alpha   90.00
_cell.angle_beta   90.00
_cell.angle_gamma   90.00
#
_symmetry.space_group_name_H-M   'P 1'
#
loop_
_entity.id
_entity.type
_entity.pdbx_description
1 polymer ?
#
loop_
_entity_poly.entity_id
_entity_poly.type
_entity_poly.pdbx_seq_one_letter_code
_entity_poly.pdbx_strand_id
1 'polypeptide(L)'
;MANMEKSHESNNVINLPGPSNVNCNTWNRDVGYTSTIDTGSQPPEYHQIVPTLRSNVEQMRKCISIDLLSASQREANFLRMIDRKAPILYQQSVIENAVRRYECFWLPMQAAQPDVRNIPPLDVHWVWHCHMLSPIHYQQDCETICGTMIDHKLLSSDEIQQRYEQSVSIWQSFCGDEPYDFLSSKMNNHQSYQSRSSYDIAAAAQRQRNFNYQISLPHYTSPKFISDAVERYLNFLLLKQTYTDQFLTPCYDFDIVWHTHQVHPHSYLRDCTAIFGWLMKHDDTVNDRNKNSKLLKGEAMTKRLWAAHFQTGFWRRGSMYRGHPAPSFLGFEAQDLSSITYGQVHIPSITLREIPLQREQVRLKLLYGNKKVTTFNADLTSKQVTKSGFSLVWQPTENSASPSVVKFPFERRNPKELSLELELFDKVFLQKKDVV
;
A
#
# COMPACT_ATOMS: atom_id res chain seq x y z
N MET A 1 -10.34 -52.43 -32.81
CA MET A 1 -11.06 -51.37 -33.53
C MET A 1 -12.26 -50.95 -32.69
N ALA A 2 -12.18 -49.80 -32.02
CA ALA A 2 -13.34 -49.11 -31.47
C ALA A 2 -12.97 -47.64 -31.26
N ASN A 3 -13.85 -46.77 -31.72
CA ASN A 3 -13.64 -45.37 -32.05
C ASN A 3 -13.48 -44.46 -30.82
N MET A 4 -12.66 -43.43 -31.01
CA MET A 4 -12.41 -42.32 -30.10
C MET A 4 -13.32 -41.16 -30.54
N GLU A 5 -14.41 -40.91 -29.81
CA GLU A 5 -15.28 -39.75 -30.01
C GLU A 5 -14.65 -38.50 -29.40
N LYS A 6 -14.46 -37.48 -30.24
CA LYS A 6 -14.12 -36.11 -29.83
C LYS A 6 -15.39 -35.37 -29.45
N SER A 7 -15.49 -34.92 -28.20
CA SER A 7 -16.51 -33.96 -27.77
C SER A 7 -16.10 -32.54 -28.18
N HIS A 8 -16.86 -31.93 -29.08
CA HIS A 8 -16.80 -30.50 -29.38
C HIS A 8 -17.44 -29.71 -28.23
N GLU A 9 -16.67 -28.88 -27.53
CA GLU A 9 -17.21 -27.80 -26.70
C GLU A 9 -17.67 -26.64 -27.60
N SER A 10 -18.93 -26.28 -27.44
CA SER A 10 -19.62 -25.21 -28.15
C SER A 10 -19.22 -23.84 -27.59
N ASN A 11 -18.66 -23.00 -28.45
CA ASN A 11 -18.45 -21.57 -28.19
C ASN A 11 -19.81 -20.86 -28.04
N ASN A 12 -20.24 -20.63 -26.81
CA ASN A 12 -21.37 -19.75 -26.52
C ASN A 12 -20.93 -18.29 -26.66
N VAL A 13 -21.24 -17.69 -27.81
CA VAL A 13 -21.15 -16.24 -28.03
C VAL A 13 -22.21 -15.55 -27.18
N ILE A 14 -21.78 -14.78 -26.19
CA ILE A 14 -22.67 -13.95 -25.36
C ILE A 14 -22.95 -12.66 -26.13
N ASN A 15 -24.14 -12.53 -26.72
CA ASN A 15 -24.62 -11.28 -27.30
C ASN A 15 -25.00 -10.30 -26.18
N LEU A 16 -24.12 -9.34 -25.88
CA LEU A 16 -24.49 -8.10 -25.21
C LEU A 16 -24.90 -7.07 -26.27
N PRO A 17 -25.89 -6.20 -26.02
CA PRO A 17 -26.20 -5.10 -26.94
C PRO A 17 -25.03 -4.10 -26.91
N GLY A 18 -24.07 -4.28 -27.82
CA GLY A 18 -23.02 -3.31 -28.09
C GLY A 18 -23.61 -2.05 -28.74
N PRO A 19 -22.93 -0.89 -28.61
CA PRO A 19 -23.31 0.28 -29.38
C PRO A 19 -23.22 -0.04 -30.88
N SER A 20 -24.27 0.34 -31.61
CA SER A 20 -24.44 0.05 -33.03
C SER A 20 -23.28 0.63 -33.84
N ASN A 21 -22.58 -0.22 -34.60
CA ASN A 21 -21.66 0.09 -35.70
C ASN A 21 -20.64 1.21 -35.46
N VAL A 22 -19.44 0.85 -34.97
CA VAL A 22 -18.23 1.63 -35.20
C VAL A 22 -17.19 0.75 -35.87
N ASN A 23 -16.74 1.18 -37.04
CA ASN A 23 -15.81 0.48 -37.92
C ASN A 23 -14.39 0.52 -37.32
N CYS A 24 -13.74 -0.63 -37.14
CA CYS A 24 -12.45 -0.78 -36.44
C CYS A 24 -11.20 -0.22 -37.15
N ASN A 25 -11.32 0.57 -38.23
CA ASN A 25 -10.19 0.97 -39.08
C ASN A 25 -9.89 2.48 -39.14
N THR A 26 -10.26 3.29 -38.14
CA THR A 26 -9.96 4.74 -38.12
C THR A 26 -9.16 5.20 -36.91
N TRP A 27 -8.13 4.46 -36.51
CA TRP A 27 -7.15 4.90 -35.48
C TRP A 27 -5.90 5.54 -36.08
N ASN A 28 -6.03 6.22 -37.23
CA ASN A 28 -4.95 7.00 -37.84
C ASN A 28 -5.54 8.17 -38.65
N ARG A 29 -5.96 9.23 -37.96
CA ARG A 29 -5.93 10.59 -38.52
C ARG A 29 -5.63 11.58 -37.41
N ASP A 30 -4.48 12.23 -37.54
CA ASP A 30 -4.19 13.51 -36.91
C ASP A 30 -5.38 14.44 -37.09
N VAL A 31 -6.04 14.80 -35.99
CA VAL A 31 -6.93 15.95 -35.99
C VAL A 31 -6.05 17.17 -35.78
N GLY A 32 -5.56 17.70 -36.89
CA GLY A 32 -4.95 19.03 -36.92
C GLY A 32 -5.94 20.05 -36.36
N TYR A 33 -5.45 20.91 -35.46
CA TYR A 33 -6.17 22.08 -34.99
C TYR A 33 -6.41 23.05 -36.16
N THR A 34 -7.59 22.95 -36.80
CA THR A 34 -8.14 24.06 -37.57
C THR A 34 -9.14 24.81 -36.70
N SER A 35 -8.77 26.05 -36.38
CA SER A 35 -9.64 27.06 -35.77
C SER A 35 -10.87 27.29 -36.65
N THR A 36 -11.99 26.69 -36.28
CA THR A 36 -13.33 27.14 -36.69
C THR A 36 -14.09 27.52 -35.44
N ILE A 37 -14.48 28.79 -35.40
CA ILE A 37 -15.28 29.41 -34.35
C ILE A 37 -16.61 28.67 -34.29
N ASP A 38 -16.78 27.80 -33.29
CA ASP A 38 -18.02 27.08 -33.05
C ASP A 38 -18.91 27.86 -32.08
N THR A 39 -20.09 28.19 -32.57
CA THR A 39 -21.13 28.92 -31.86
C THR A 39 -21.87 27.98 -30.90
N GLY A 40 -21.46 27.97 -29.64
CA GLY A 40 -22.42 27.94 -28.53
C GLY A 40 -23.24 26.67 -28.27
N SER A 41 -22.75 25.46 -28.57
CA SER A 41 -23.34 24.24 -27.99
C SER A 41 -22.42 23.65 -26.91
N GLN A 42 -22.80 23.84 -25.65
CA GLN A 42 -22.20 23.12 -24.52
C GLN A 42 -22.36 21.60 -24.71
N PRO A 43 -21.39 20.77 -24.27
CA PRO A 43 -21.55 19.31 -24.27
C PRO A 43 -22.76 18.90 -23.41
N PRO A 44 -23.47 17.82 -23.75
CA PRO A 44 -24.67 17.42 -23.04
C PRO A 44 -24.35 17.11 -21.58
N GLU A 45 -24.91 17.93 -20.70
CA GLU A 45 -24.92 17.70 -19.25
C GLU A 45 -25.72 16.43 -18.94
N TYR A 46 -25.06 15.26 -18.80
CA TYR A 46 -25.68 14.06 -18.25
C TYR A 46 -25.91 14.17 -16.72
N HIS A 47 -26.57 15.25 -16.27
CA HIS A 47 -26.93 15.51 -14.88
C HIS A 47 -28.11 14.65 -14.38
N GLN A 48 -28.75 13.87 -15.25
CA GLN A 48 -29.92 13.06 -14.89
C GLN A 48 -29.54 11.62 -14.55
N ILE A 49 -30.00 11.17 -13.38
CA ILE A 49 -29.91 9.77 -12.96
C ILE A 49 -30.87 8.97 -13.84
N VAL A 50 -30.37 8.01 -14.61
CA VAL A 50 -31.21 7.09 -15.37
C VAL A 50 -31.96 6.13 -14.45
N PRO A 51 -33.16 5.66 -14.81
CA PRO A 51 -33.94 4.76 -13.96
C PRO A 51 -33.31 3.39 -13.73
N THR A 52 -32.54 2.90 -14.71
CA THR A 52 -31.94 1.56 -14.70
C THR A 52 -30.50 1.59 -15.21
N LEU A 53 -29.67 0.72 -14.64
CA LEU A 53 -28.31 0.47 -15.12
C LEU A 53 -28.34 -0.36 -16.41
N ARG A 54 -27.30 -0.25 -17.24
CA ARG A 54 -27.19 -0.98 -18.52
C ARG A 54 -27.02 -2.50 -18.39
N SER A 55 -26.64 -2.98 -17.21
CA SER A 55 -26.38 -4.39 -16.92
C SER A 55 -26.62 -4.68 -15.44
N ASN A 56 -26.33 -5.90 -14.99
CA ASN A 56 -26.34 -6.31 -13.59
C ASN A 56 -25.00 -6.91 -13.13
N VAL A 57 -24.89 -7.17 -11.83
CA VAL A 57 -23.65 -7.63 -11.18
C VAL A 57 -23.22 -9.01 -11.70
N GLU A 58 -24.17 -9.91 -11.97
CA GLU A 58 -23.89 -11.24 -12.50
C GLU A 58 -23.30 -11.18 -13.91
N GLN A 59 -23.80 -10.28 -14.76
CA GLN A 59 -23.24 -10.02 -16.09
C GLN A 59 -21.82 -9.47 -16.00
N MET A 60 -21.58 -8.50 -15.10
CA MET A 60 -20.23 -7.96 -14.87
C MET A 60 -19.27 -9.05 -14.41
N ARG A 61 -19.68 -9.88 -13.44
CA ARG A 61 -18.84 -10.97 -12.91
C ARG A 61 -18.45 -11.96 -13.99
N LYS A 62 -19.35 -12.29 -14.92
CA LYS A 62 -19.07 -13.18 -16.06
C LYS A 62 -18.03 -12.60 -17.03
N CYS A 63 -17.88 -11.29 -17.09
CA CYS A 63 -16.89 -10.64 -17.95
C CYS A 63 -15.48 -10.69 -17.36
N ILE A 64 -15.34 -10.75 -16.04
CA ILE A 64 -14.02 -10.71 -15.37
C ILE A 64 -13.26 -12.04 -15.57
N SER A 65 -12.02 -12.01 -16.10
CA SER A 65 -11.19 -13.22 -16.32
C SER A 65 -10.55 -13.79 -15.08
N ILE A 66 -10.29 -12.92 -14.11
CA ILE A 66 -9.35 -13.20 -13.04
C ILE A 66 -10.08 -13.40 -11.72
N ASP A 67 -9.52 -14.25 -10.86
CA ASP A 67 -9.95 -14.32 -9.46
C ASP A 67 -9.49 -13.05 -8.73
N LEU A 68 -10.35 -12.03 -8.76
CA LEU A 68 -10.11 -10.75 -8.11
C LEU A 68 -9.88 -10.88 -6.60
N LEU A 69 -10.46 -11.87 -5.92
CA LEU A 69 -10.27 -12.04 -4.49
C LEU A 69 -8.83 -12.47 -4.19
N SER A 70 -8.39 -13.57 -4.80
CA SER A 70 -7.02 -14.07 -4.60
C SER A 70 -5.98 -13.09 -5.15
N ALA A 71 -6.24 -12.47 -6.31
CA ALA A 71 -5.35 -11.47 -6.89
C ALA A 71 -5.22 -10.23 -5.99
N SER A 72 -6.32 -9.72 -5.42
CA SER A 72 -6.28 -8.52 -4.57
C SER A 72 -5.60 -8.77 -3.22
N GLN A 73 -5.68 -10.00 -2.71
CA GLN A 73 -4.90 -10.39 -1.53
C GLN A 73 -3.40 -10.38 -1.82
N ARG A 74 -2.99 -10.84 -3.01
CA ARG A 74 -1.59 -10.79 -3.46
C ARG A 74 -1.13 -9.35 -3.68
N GLU A 75 -1.96 -8.52 -4.29
CA GLU A 75 -1.72 -7.08 -4.45
C GLU A 75 -1.49 -6.39 -3.10
N ALA A 76 -2.40 -6.58 -2.13
CA ALA A 76 -2.25 -6.03 -0.78
C ALA A 76 -0.97 -6.51 -0.09
N ASN A 77 -0.56 -7.76 -0.31
CA ASN A 77 0.69 -8.31 0.22
C ASN A 77 1.92 -7.70 -0.45
N PHE A 78 1.90 -7.53 -1.76
CA PHE A 78 2.97 -6.91 -2.55
C PHE A 78 3.18 -5.45 -2.13
N LEU A 79 2.12 -4.64 -2.08
CA LEU A 79 2.22 -3.22 -1.68
C LEU A 79 2.69 -3.06 -0.23
N ARG A 80 2.22 -3.93 0.67
CA ARG A 80 2.70 -3.98 2.06
C ARG A 80 4.17 -4.39 2.16
N MET A 81 4.66 -5.24 1.27
CA MET A 81 6.07 -5.61 1.20
C MET A 81 6.91 -4.41 0.74
N ILE A 82 6.50 -3.68 -0.29
CA ILE A 82 7.17 -2.46 -0.77
C ILE A 82 7.31 -1.45 0.38
N ASP A 83 6.21 -1.16 1.08
CA ASP A 83 6.21 -0.18 2.17
C ASP A 83 7.07 -0.60 3.38
N ARG A 84 7.11 -1.89 3.72
CA ARG A 84 7.83 -2.38 4.90
C ARG A 84 9.31 -2.64 4.64
N LYS A 85 9.64 -3.19 3.47
CA LYS A 85 10.97 -3.73 3.21
C LYS A 85 11.90 -2.75 2.51
N ALA A 86 11.38 -1.70 1.88
CA ALA A 86 12.26 -0.89 1.04
C ALA A 86 11.82 0.57 0.86
N PRO A 87 11.94 1.43 1.89
CA PRO A 87 11.92 2.88 1.72
C PRO A 87 12.91 3.36 0.64
N ILE A 88 13.99 2.61 0.43
CA ILE A 88 14.98 2.81 -0.62
C ILE A 88 14.39 2.79 -2.04
N LEU A 89 13.29 2.05 -2.29
CA LEU A 89 12.61 2.03 -3.59
C LEU A 89 11.90 3.34 -3.94
N TYR A 90 11.78 4.26 -2.98
CA TYR A 90 11.24 5.60 -3.21
C TYR A 90 12.34 6.65 -3.42
N GLN A 91 13.63 6.28 -3.29
CA GLN A 91 14.74 7.20 -3.55
C GLN A 91 14.90 7.43 -5.05
N GLN A 92 15.11 8.69 -5.43
CA GLN A 92 15.16 9.10 -6.84
C GLN A 92 16.18 8.29 -7.65
N SER A 93 17.41 8.16 -7.19
CA SER A 93 18.46 7.41 -7.90
C SER A 93 18.14 5.92 -8.07
N VAL A 94 17.42 5.34 -7.11
CA VAL A 94 17.01 3.92 -7.14
C VAL A 94 15.89 3.73 -8.15
N ILE A 95 14.89 4.61 -8.15
CA ILE A 95 13.79 4.61 -9.13
C ILE A 95 14.34 4.82 -10.55
N GLU A 96 15.21 5.79 -10.76
CA GLU A 96 15.80 6.08 -12.07
C GLU A 96 16.58 4.87 -12.63
N ASN A 97 17.36 4.20 -11.78
CA ASN A 97 18.04 2.96 -12.17
C ASN A 97 17.04 1.81 -12.41
N ALA A 98 15.99 1.71 -11.60
CA ALA A 98 14.96 0.68 -11.77
C ALA A 98 14.22 0.84 -13.10
N VAL A 99 13.87 2.08 -13.50
CA VAL A 99 13.27 2.40 -14.80
C VAL A 99 14.20 1.99 -15.93
N ARG A 100 15.50 2.32 -15.84
CA ARG A 100 16.51 1.84 -16.82
C ARG A 100 16.51 0.31 -16.89
N ARG A 101 16.57 -0.38 -15.75
CA ARG A 101 16.63 -1.85 -15.71
C ARG A 101 15.37 -2.49 -16.29
N TYR A 102 14.22 -1.89 -15.99
CA TYR A 102 12.92 -2.29 -16.50
C TYR A 102 12.83 -2.15 -18.04
N GLU A 103 13.18 -0.99 -18.58
CA GLU A 103 13.07 -0.71 -20.02
C GLU A 103 14.14 -1.39 -20.88
N CYS A 104 15.38 -1.50 -20.36
CA CYS A 104 16.51 -2.07 -21.11
C CYS A 104 16.61 -3.59 -21.03
N PHE A 105 16.12 -4.20 -19.94
CA PHE A 105 16.29 -5.64 -19.73
C PHE A 105 14.96 -6.37 -19.56
N TRP A 106 14.13 -5.96 -18.60
CA TRP A 106 12.93 -6.73 -18.25
C TRP A 106 11.91 -6.79 -19.39
N LEU A 107 11.55 -5.64 -19.98
CA LEU A 107 10.62 -5.60 -21.10
C LEU A 107 11.12 -6.39 -22.31
N PRO A 108 12.36 -6.18 -22.82
CA PRO A 108 12.90 -7.01 -23.90
C PRO A 108 12.97 -8.50 -23.58
N MET A 109 13.35 -8.88 -22.35
CA MET A 109 13.43 -10.28 -21.92
C MET A 109 12.06 -10.96 -21.99
N GLN A 110 11.03 -10.32 -21.43
CA GLN A 110 9.67 -10.87 -21.45
C GLN A 110 9.04 -10.81 -22.84
N ALA A 111 9.43 -9.88 -23.71
CA ALA A 111 9.00 -9.87 -25.10
C ALA A 111 9.62 -11.04 -25.90
N ALA A 112 10.90 -11.32 -25.68
CA ALA A 112 11.62 -12.39 -26.36
C ALA A 112 11.18 -13.79 -25.91
N GLN A 113 10.94 -13.97 -24.61
CA GLN A 113 10.48 -15.23 -24.03
C GLN A 113 9.40 -14.98 -22.96
N PRO A 114 8.13 -14.82 -23.36
CA PRO A 114 7.06 -14.52 -22.42
C PRO A 114 6.84 -15.65 -21.39
N ASP A 115 7.03 -15.34 -20.11
CA ASP A 115 6.54 -16.17 -19.00
C ASP A 115 6.11 -15.29 -17.82
N VAL A 116 4.80 -15.26 -17.54
CA VAL A 116 4.21 -14.51 -16.42
C VAL A 116 4.62 -15.04 -15.03
N ARG A 117 5.31 -16.18 -14.98
CA ARG A 117 5.83 -16.79 -13.75
C ARG A 117 7.28 -16.40 -13.47
N ASN A 118 7.93 -15.67 -14.37
CA ASN A 118 9.24 -15.07 -14.10
C ASN A 118 9.07 -13.98 -13.04
N ILE A 119 9.93 -14.00 -12.03
CA ILE A 119 9.93 -13.02 -10.95
C ILE A 119 10.94 -11.92 -11.29
N PRO A 120 10.52 -10.66 -11.41
CA PRO A 120 11.43 -9.54 -11.61
C PRO A 120 12.24 -9.22 -10.35
N PRO A 121 13.44 -8.61 -10.49
CA PRO A 121 14.05 -7.86 -9.41
C PRO A 121 13.05 -6.90 -8.74
N LEU A 122 13.14 -6.72 -7.42
CA LEU A 122 12.08 -6.04 -6.66
C LEU A 122 11.86 -4.58 -7.10
N ASP A 123 12.92 -3.87 -7.45
CA ASP A 123 12.87 -2.49 -7.96
C ASP A 123 12.23 -2.42 -9.36
N VAL A 124 12.59 -3.36 -10.24
CA VAL A 124 11.97 -3.54 -11.56
C VAL A 124 10.49 -3.87 -11.41
N HIS A 125 10.14 -4.78 -10.49
CA HIS A 125 8.74 -5.14 -10.21
C HIS A 125 7.94 -3.92 -9.79
N TRP A 126 8.53 -3.08 -8.94
CA TRP A 126 7.88 -1.89 -8.41
C TRP A 126 7.58 -0.85 -9.50
N VAL A 127 8.56 -0.50 -10.33
CA VAL A 127 8.34 0.47 -11.41
C VAL A 127 7.42 -0.09 -12.50
N TRP A 128 7.51 -1.40 -12.79
CA TRP A 128 6.61 -2.06 -13.72
C TRP A 128 5.17 -2.04 -13.22
N HIS A 129 4.95 -2.34 -11.93
CA HIS A 129 3.65 -2.23 -11.28
C HIS A 129 3.06 -0.82 -11.43
N CYS A 130 3.84 0.21 -11.11
CA CYS A 130 3.41 1.60 -11.23
C CYS A 130 3.05 1.99 -12.68
N HIS A 131 3.78 1.46 -13.67
CA HIS A 131 3.52 1.73 -15.08
C HIS A 131 2.18 1.13 -15.54
N MET A 132 1.86 -0.12 -15.13
CA MET A 132 0.60 -0.78 -15.48
C MET A 132 -0.65 -0.08 -14.94
N LEU A 133 -0.51 0.72 -13.87
CA LEU A 133 -1.59 1.57 -13.35
C LEU A 133 -1.89 2.78 -14.24
N SER A 134 -1.24 2.90 -15.40
CA SER A 134 -1.67 3.76 -16.50
C SER A 134 -1.87 2.91 -17.76
N PRO A 135 -2.99 2.16 -17.88
CA PRO A 135 -3.12 1.07 -18.86
C PRO A 135 -2.90 1.50 -20.31
N ILE A 136 -3.31 2.73 -20.68
CA ILE A 136 -3.15 3.26 -22.04
C ILE A 136 -1.66 3.52 -22.34
N HIS A 137 -0.96 4.24 -21.44
CA HIS A 137 0.46 4.50 -21.62
C HIS A 137 1.27 3.21 -21.56
N TYR A 138 0.93 2.30 -20.65
CA TYR A 138 1.59 1.00 -20.54
C TYR A 138 1.55 0.21 -21.85
N GLN A 139 0.37 0.14 -22.49
CA GLN A 139 0.22 -0.51 -23.78
C GLN A 139 1.09 0.18 -24.85
N GLN A 140 0.97 1.50 -25.00
CA GLN A 140 1.69 2.29 -26.01
C GLN A 140 3.22 2.21 -25.85
N ASP A 141 3.69 2.34 -24.62
CA ASP A 141 5.11 2.30 -24.30
C ASP A 141 5.66 0.89 -24.52
N CYS A 142 4.94 -0.19 -24.16
CA CYS A 142 5.39 -1.55 -24.43
C CYS A 142 5.45 -1.85 -25.94
N GLU A 143 4.43 -1.44 -26.70
CA GLU A 143 4.43 -1.53 -28.18
C GLU A 143 5.62 -0.76 -28.78
N THR A 144 5.94 0.41 -28.26
CA THR A 144 7.09 1.22 -28.71
C THR A 144 8.44 0.63 -28.29
N ILE A 145 8.54 0.09 -27.07
CA ILE A 145 9.82 -0.35 -26.49
C ILE A 145 10.23 -1.72 -27.01
N CYS A 146 9.27 -2.66 -27.06
CA CYS A 146 9.52 -4.08 -27.32
C CYS A 146 8.50 -4.73 -28.27
N GLY A 147 7.61 -3.95 -28.90
CA GLY A 147 6.72 -4.42 -29.97
C GLY A 147 5.45 -5.14 -29.53
N THR A 148 5.26 -5.38 -28.22
CA THR A 148 4.08 -6.06 -27.69
C THR A 148 3.82 -5.67 -26.24
N MET A 149 2.55 -5.68 -25.82
CA MET A 149 2.20 -5.53 -24.42
C MET A 149 2.66 -6.78 -23.63
N ILE A 150 3.34 -6.56 -22.50
CA ILE A 150 3.79 -7.63 -21.62
C ILE A 150 2.76 -7.90 -20.55
N ASP A 151 2.40 -9.16 -20.34
CA ASP A 151 1.45 -9.54 -19.28
C ASP A 151 2.11 -9.62 -17.91
N HIS A 152 1.29 -9.56 -16.86
CA HIS A 152 1.75 -9.61 -15.49
C HIS A 152 0.79 -10.42 -14.61
N LYS A 153 1.38 -11.06 -13.59
CA LYS A 153 0.66 -11.75 -12.52
C LYS A 153 1.48 -11.68 -11.24
N LEU A 154 0.85 -11.32 -10.12
CA LEU A 154 1.44 -11.52 -8.81
C LEU A 154 1.38 -12.98 -8.39
N LEU A 155 2.52 -13.55 -7.99
CA LEU A 155 2.67 -14.94 -7.57
C LEU A 155 2.37 -15.13 -6.07
N SER A 156 1.98 -16.35 -5.68
CA SER A 156 1.89 -16.73 -4.26
C SER A 156 3.29 -16.96 -3.70
N SER A 157 3.39 -17.02 -2.37
CA SER A 157 4.65 -17.39 -1.70
C SER A 157 5.20 -18.73 -2.20
N ASP A 158 4.35 -19.72 -2.45
CA ASP A 158 4.76 -21.04 -2.94
C ASP A 158 5.25 -20.98 -4.38
N GLU A 159 4.55 -20.26 -5.26
CA GLU A 159 4.97 -20.02 -6.64
C GLU A 159 6.32 -19.27 -6.66
N ILE A 160 6.49 -18.28 -5.78
CA ILE A 160 7.74 -17.52 -5.63
C ILE A 160 8.88 -18.45 -5.23
N GLN A 161 8.69 -19.27 -4.18
CA GLN A 161 9.70 -20.19 -3.69
C GLN A 161 10.16 -21.19 -4.75
N GLN A 162 9.24 -21.65 -5.60
CA GLN A 162 9.55 -22.60 -6.67
C GLN A 162 10.23 -21.95 -7.89
N ARG A 163 9.96 -20.66 -8.16
CA ARG A 163 10.41 -19.98 -9.39
C ARG A 163 11.58 -19.04 -9.20
N TYR A 164 11.94 -18.71 -7.96
CA TYR A 164 12.97 -17.72 -7.68
C TYR A 164 14.31 -18.03 -8.35
N GLU A 165 14.89 -19.21 -8.09
CA GLU A 165 16.20 -19.59 -8.64
C GLU A 165 16.21 -19.61 -10.18
N GLN A 166 15.13 -20.12 -10.78
CA GLN A 166 14.96 -20.11 -12.23
C GLN A 166 14.88 -18.69 -12.80
N SER A 167 14.14 -17.80 -12.14
CA SER A 167 13.99 -16.40 -12.58
C SER A 167 15.32 -15.64 -12.51
N VAL A 168 16.10 -15.88 -11.45
CA VAL A 168 17.46 -15.32 -11.30
C VAL A 168 18.38 -15.84 -12.41
N SER A 169 18.34 -17.13 -12.72
CA SER A 169 19.14 -17.75 -13.79
C SER A 169 18.77 -17.21 -15.18
N ILE A 170 17.47 -17.05 -15.47
CA ILE A 170 16.98 -16.45 -16.73
C ILE A 170 17.46 -15.00 -16.83
N TRP A 171 17.34 -14.21 -15.77
CA TRP A 171 17.85 -12.84 -15.73
C TRP A 171 19.35 -12.79 -16.02
N GLN A 172 20.16 -13.60 -15.34
CA GLN A 172 21.62 -13.64 -15.53
C GLN A 172 22.00 -14.03 -16.97
N SER A 173 21.29 -15.01 -17.53
CA SER A 173 21.51 -15.47 -18.90
C SER A 173 21.18 -14.38 -19.93
N PHE A 174 20.08 -13.64 -19.73
CA PHE A 174 19.63 -12.63 -20.69
C PHE A 174 20.34 -11.27 -20.51
N CYS A 175 20.60 -10.85 -19.27
CA CYS A 175 21.03 -9.50 -18.94
C CYS A 175 22.56 -9.36 -18.76
N GLY A 176 23.30 -10.47 -18.83
CA GLY A 176 24.76 -10.48 -18.69
C GLY A 176 25.21 -9.99 -17.32
N ASP A 177 26.02 -8.93 -17.30
CA ASP A 177 26.64 -8.39 -16.08
C ASP A 177 25.68 -7.61 -15.18
N GLU A 178 24.46 -7.32 -15.64
CA GLU A 178 23.46 -6.61 -14.83
C GLU A 178 22.97 -7.52 -13.69
N PRO A 179 23.24 -7.19 -12.41
CA PRO A 179 22.91 -8.07 -11.30
C PRO A 179 21.40 -8.16 -11.09
N TYR A 180 20.90 -9.30 -10.60
CA TYR A 180 19.50 -9.44 -10.21
C TYR A 180 19.19 -8.63 -8.94
N ASP A 181 20.08 -8.70 -7.94
CA ASP A 181 20.00 -7.86 -6.75
C ASP A 181 20.26 -6.39 -7.11
N PHE A 182 19.22 -5.58 -6.96
CA PHE A 182 19.24 -4.18 -7.37
C PHE A 182 20.18 -3.31 -6.53
N LEU A 183 20.49 -3.71 -5.29
CA LEU A 183 21.46 -3.00 -4.45
C LEU A 183 22.88 -3.12 -5.00
N SER A 184 23.14 -4.18 -5.77
CA SER A 184 24.41 -4.41 -6.45
C SER A 184 24.48 -3.71 -7.81
N SER A 185 23.35 -3.24 -8.35
CA SER A 185 23.31 -2.50 -9.62
C SER A 185 23.76 -1.06 -9.43
N LYS A 186 24.82 -0.66 -10.13
CA LYS A 186 25.34 0.71 -10.11
C LYS A 186 25.10 1.36 -11.46
N MET A 187 24.38 2.49 -11.47
CA MET A 187 24.41 3.37 -12.65
C MET A 187 25.82 3.96 -12.77
N ASN A 188 26.42 3.86 -13.95
CA ASN A 188 27.64 4.60 -14.23
C ASN A 188 27.30 6.10 -14.24
N ASN A 189 27.92 6.87 -13.33
CA ASN A 189 27.73 8.32 -13.18
C ASN A 189 28.06 9.15 -14.43
N HIS A 190 28.54 8.53 -15.50
CA HIS A 190 28.99 9.22 -16.72
C HIS A 190 27.88 9.46 -17.74
N GLN A 191 26.69 8.84 -17.60
CA GLN A 191 25.56 9.15 -18.48
C GLN A 191 24.20 8.88 -17.81
N SER A 192 23.39 9.92 -17.67
CA SER A 192 22.00 9.79 -17.23
C SER A 192 21.19 9.02 -18.27
N TYR A 193 20.52 7.94 -17.84
CA TYR A 193 19.59 7.22 -18.72
C TYR A 193 18.37 8.10 -19.01
N GLN A 194 18.01 8.23 -20.28
CA GLN A 194 16.77 8.86 -20.70
C GLN A 194 15.70 7.80 -20.88
N SER A 195 14.62 7.89 -20.11
CA SER A 195 13.48 6.97 -20.23
C SER A 195 12.87 7.03 -21.63
N ARG A 196 12.52 5.84 -22.14
CA ARG A 196 11.83 5.64 -23.41
C ARG A 196 10.32 5.67 -23.26
N SER A 197 9.83 5.53 -22.03
CA SER A 197 8.41 5.64 -21.71
C SER A 197 7.91 7.07 -21.86
N SER A 198 6.72 7.22 -22.44
CA SER A 198 6.00 8.50 -22.48
C SER A 198 5.43 8.88 -21.11
N TYR A 199 5.23 7.89 -20.24
CA TYR A 199 4.69 8.06 -18.90
C TYR A 199 5.80 8.26 -17.85
N ASP A 200 5.60 9.24 -16.95
CA ASP A 200 6.52 9.48 -15.83
C ASP A 200 6.33 8.44 -14.72
N ILE A 201 6.97 7.28 -14.90
CA ILE A 201 6.93 6.15 -13.97
C ILE A 201 7.51 6.55 -12.60
N ALA A 202 8.50 7.43 -12.56
CA ALA A 202 9.13 7.87 -11.32
C ALA A 202 8.16 8.71 -10.46
N ALA A 203 7.45 9.64 -11.08
CA ALA A 203 6.40 10.39 -10.41
C ALA A 203 5.21 9.49 -10.04
N ALA A 204 4.88 8.48 -10.86
CA ALA A 204 3.84 7.50 -10.55
C ALA A 204 4.17 6.70 -9.28
N ALA A 205 5.42 6.26 -9.10
CA ALA A 205 5.86 5.59 -7.88
C ALA A 205 5.68 6.45 -6.62
N GLN A 206 5.93 7.77 -6.71
CA GLN A 206 5.68 8.70 -5.60
C GLN A 206 4.19 8.87 -5.29
N ARG A 207 3.32 8.87 -6.32
CA ARG A 207 1.87 8.89 -6.13
C ARG A 207 1.38 7.60 -5.49
N GLN A 208 1.90 6.45 -5.94
CA GLN A 208 1.54 5.15 -5.41
C GLN A 208 1.98 4.95 -3.95
N ARG A 209 3.07 5.59 -3.51
CA ARG A 209 3.43 5.68 -2.07
C ARG A 209 2.28 6.20 -1.22
N ASN A 210 1.58 7.24 -1.69
CA ASN A 210 0.44 7.81 -0.98
C ASN A 210 -0.75 6.86 -0.97
N PHE A 211 -1.02 6.18 -2.09
CA PHE A 211 -2.07 5.17 -2.17
C PHE A 211 -1.84 4.00 -1.21
N ASN A 212 -0.63 3.41 -1.23
CA ASN A 212 -0.23 2.32 -0.35
C ASN A 212 -0.46 2.66 1.12
N TYR A 213 -0.11 3.89 1.51
CA TYR A 213 -0.38 4.35 2.86
C TYR A 213 -1.88 4.33 3.20
N GLN A 214 -2.78 4.69 2.30
CA GLN A 214 -4.23 4.71 2.59
C GLN A 214 -4.78 3.30 2.80
N ILE A 215 -4.31 2.33 2.01
CA ILE A 215 -4.72 0.91 2.10
C ILE A 215 -3.95 0.09 3.14
N SER A 216 -2.97 0.67 3.84
CA SER A 216 -2.12 -0.06 4.80
C SER A 216 -2.81 -0.52 6.10
N LEU A 217 -4.13 -0.31 6.26
CA LEU A 217 -4.84 -0.72 7.48
C LEU A 217 -4.96 -2.26 7.55
N PRO A 218 -4.92 -2.87 8.76
CA PRO A 218 -4.92 -4.32 8.90
C PRO A 218 -6.09 -5.05 8.22
N HIS A 219 -7.25 -4.41 8.10
CA HIS A 219 -8.40 -5.05 7.48
C HIS A 219 -8.26 -5.27 5.97
N TYR A 220 -7.34 -4.59 5.28
CA TYR A 220 -7.07 -4.85 3.85
C TYR A 220 -6.43 -6.22 3.60
N THR A 221 -5.97 -6.92 4.65
CA THR A 221 -5.50 -8.31 4.54
C THR A 221 -6.58 -9.32 4.90
N SER A 222 -7.81 -8.89 5.21
CA SER A 222 -8.92 -9.79 5.54
C SER A 222 -9.58 -10.31 4.26
N PRO A 223 -9.68 -11.63 4.06
CA PRO A 223 -10.38 -12.21 2.91
C PRO A 223 -11.83 -11.73 2.77
N LYS A 224 -12.54 -11.61 3.91
CA LYS A 224 -13.92 -11.12 3.92
C LYS A 224 -14.00 -9.66 3.48
N PHE A 225 -13.07 -8.82 3.94
CA PHE A 225 -13.05 -7.41 3.57
C PHE A 225 -12.83 -7.23 2.07
N ILE A 226 -11.86 -7.96 1.51
CA ILE A 226 -11.55 -7.95 0.07
C ILE A 226 -12.70 -8.54 -0.75
N SER A 227 -13.33 -9.63 -0.30
CA SER A 227 -14.51 -10.19 -0.98
C SER A 227 -15.64 -9.16 -1.08
N ASP A 228 -15.93 -8.42 -0.02
CA ASP A 228 -16.93 -7.33 -0.06
C ASP A 228 -16.51 -6.18 -0.97
N ALA A 229 -15.20 -5.91 -1.05
CA ALA A 229 -14.66 -4.90 -1.95
C ALA A 229 -14.79 -5.31 -3.42
N VAL A 230 -14.64 -6.59 -3.75
CA VAL A 230 -14.88 -7.12 -5.10
C VAL A 230 -16.33 -6.86 -5.53
N GLU A 231 -17.31 -7.11 -4.66
CA GLU A 231 -18.72 -6.79 -4.94
C GLU A 231 -18.94 -5.30 -5.22
N ARG A 232 -18.27 -4.43 -4.44
CA ARG A 232 -18.32 -2.98 -4.63
C ARG A 232 -17.61 -2.54 -5.92
N TYR A 233 -16.54 -3.22 -6.32
CA TYR A 233 -15.87 -2.98 -7.61
C TYR A 233 -16.79 -3.31 -8.79
N LEU A 234 -17.54 -4.42 -8.75
CA LEU A 234 -18.52 -4.75 -9.79
C LEU A 234 -19.62 -3.67 -9.92
N ASN A 235 -20.10 -3.15 -8.79
CA ASN A 235 -21.03 -2.01 -8.77
C ASN A 235 -20.41 -0.74 -9.39
N PHE A 236 -19.12 -0.48 -9.12
CA PHE A 236 -18.40 0.63 -9.73
C PHE A 236 -18.30 0.49 -11.25
N LEU A 237 -18.04 -0.73 -11.76
CA LEU A 237 -18.04 -1.01 -13.21
C LEU A 237 -19.42 -0.77 -13.84
N LEU A 238 -20.52 -1.13 -13.16
CA LEU A 238 -21.88 -0.82 -13.63
C LEU A 238 -22.13 0.68 -13.76
N LEU A 239 -21.70 1.47 -12.78
CA LEU A 239 -21.80 2.92 -12.85
C LEU A 239 -20.96 3.45 -14.02
N LYS A 240 -19.73 2.96 -14.20
CA LYS A 240 -18.87 3.37 -15.31
C LYS A 240 -19.42 2.99 -16.69
N GLN A 241 -20.06 1.84 -16.81
CA GLN A 241 -20.67 1.40 -18.07
C GLN A 241 -21.89 2.25 -18.42
N THR A 242 -22.68 2.63 -17.41
CA THR A 242 -23.92 3.39 -17.59
C THR A 242 -23.65 4.87 -17.81
N TYR A 243 -22.67 5.43 -17.09
CA TYR A 243 -22.32 6.85 -17.05
C TYR A 243 -20.89 7.07 -17.59
N THR A 244 -20.69 6.75 -18.87
CA THR A 244 -19.38 6.66 -19.53
C THR A 244 -18.57 7.96 -19.47
N ASP A 245 -19.24 9.11 -19.54
CA ASP A 245 -18.60 10.43 -19.57
C ASP A 245 -18.34 11.01 -18.17
N GLN A 246 -18.81 10.33 -17.11
CA GLN A 246 -18.71 10.83 -15.75
C GLN A 246 -17.38 10.45 -15.10
N PHE A 247 -16.71 11.45 -14.52
CA PHE A 247 -15.58 11.20 -13.63
C PHE A 247 -16.11 10.70 -12.27
N LEU A 248 -15.75 9.46 -11.93
CA LEU A 248 -16.20 8.80 -10.70
C LEU A 248 -14.96 8.47 -9.87
N THR A 249 -14.99 8.81 -8.59
CA THR A 249 -13.91 8.61 -7.64
C THR A 249 -14.23 7.36 -6.79
N PRO A 250 -13.36 6.33 -6.81
CA PRO A 250 -13.55 5.13 -6.01
C PRO A 250 -13.29 5.37 -4.52
N CYS A 251 -13.81 4.47 -3.67
CA CYS A 251 -13.31 4.30 -2.30
C CYS A 251 -12.10 3.35 -2.33
N TYR A 252 -11.14 3.54 -1.42
CA TYR A 252 -9.89 2.76 -1.40
C TYR A 252 -10.11 1.25 -1.29
N ASP A 253 -11.24 0.79 -0.72
CA ASP A 253 -11.52 -0.64 -0.58
C ASP A 253 -11.70 -1.33 -1.93
N PHE A 254 -12.41 -0.72 -2.88
CA PHE A 254 -12.55 -1.27 -4.23
C PHE A 254 -11.59 -0.63 -5.25
N ASP A 255 -10.88 0.44 -4.88
CA ASP A 255 -9.80 0.99 -5.69
C ASP A 255 -8.60 0.04 -5.75
N ILE A 256 -8.25 -0.63 -4.64
CA ILE A 256 -7.22 -1.69 -4.66
C ILE A 256 -7.63 -2.87 -5.56
N VAL A 257 -8.92 -3.20 -5.64
CA VAL A 257 -9.42 -4.22 -6.56
C VAL A 257 -9.32 -3.74 -8.01
N TRP A 258 -9.56 -2.45 -8.27
CA TRP A 258 -9.36 -1.86 -9.57
C TRP A 258 -7.89 -1.86 -9.99
N HIS A 259 -6.97 -1.46 -9.11
CA HIS A 259 -5.52 -1.54 -9.33
C HIS A 259 -5.09 -2.97 -9.60
N THR A 260 -5.59 -3.93 -8.81
CA THR A 260 -5.37 -5.38 -9.02
C THR A 260 -5.80 -5.81 -10.42
N HIS A 261 -6.94 -5.33 -10.89
CA HIS A 261 -7.41 -5.66 -12.23
C HIS A 261 -6.50 -5.07 -13.31
N GLN A 262 -6.09 -3.81 -13.17
CA GLN A 262 -5.19 -3.12 -14.11
C GLN A 262 -3.82 -3.79 -14.26
N VAL A 263 -3.25 -4.31 -13.16
CA VAL A 263 -1.96 -5.01 -13.19
C VAL A 263 -2.05 -6.42 -13.78
N HIS A 264 -3.16 -6.80 -14.40
CA HIS A 264 -3.25 -7.97 -15.30
C HIS A 264 -3.57 -7.47 -16.72
N PRO A 265 -2.60 -6.87 -17.45
CA PRO A 265 -2.88 -6.03 -18.61
C PRO A 265 -3.71 -6.69 -19.71
N HIS A 266 -3.45 -7.96 -20.02
CA HIS A 266 -4.25 -8.69 -21.03
C HIS A 266 -5.68 -8.93 -20.56
N SER A 267 -5.85 -9.35 -19.30
CA SER A 267 -7.18 -9.56 -18.71
C SER A 267 -7.95 -8.25 -18.64
N TYR A 268 -7.32 -7.18 -18.19
CA TYR A 268 -7.93 -5.87 -18.07
C TYR A 268 -8.39 -5.32 -19.42
N LEU A 269 -7.55 -5.44 -20.46
CA LEU A 269 -7.92 -5.04 -21.83
C LEU A 269 -9.12 -5.84 -22.34
N ARG A 270 -9.07 -7.18 -22.19
CA ARG A 270 -10.15 -8.08 -22.62
C ARG A 270 -11.46 -7.74 -21.91
N ASP A 271 -11.43 -7.60 -20.59
CA ASP A 271 -12.60 -7.39 -19.75
C ASP A 271 -13.18 -6.00 -19.97
N CYS A 272 -12.35 -4.96 -20.07
CA CYS A 272 -12.80 -3.62 -20.42
C CYS A 272 -13.41 -3.57 -21.83
N THR A 273 -12.85 -4.29 -22.79
CA THR A 273 -13.43 -4.39 -24.14
C THR A 273 -14.78 -5.09 -24.11
N ALA A 274 -14.94 -6.14 -23.31
CA ALA A 274 -16.22 -6.84 -23.16
C ALA A 274 -17.28 -5.98 -22.45
N ILE A 275 -16.88 -5.20 -21.42
CA ILE A 275 -17.80 -4.44 -20.58
C ILE A 275 -18.15 -3.08 -21.21
N PHE A 276 -17.14 -2.37 -21.70
CA PHE A 276 -17.25 -1.00 -22.19
C PHE A 276 -17.15 -0.91 -23.71
N GLY A 277 -16.39 -1.79 -24.35
CA GLY A 277 -16.02 -1.69 -25.77
C GLY A 277 -14.68 -1.00 -26.00
N TRP A 278 -13.98 -0.58 -24.94
CA TRP A 278 -12.66 0.07 -25.00
C TRP A 278 -11.87 -0.18 -23.71
N LEU A 279 -10.56 0.05 -23.74
CA LEU A 279 -9.69 0.01 -22.55
C LEU A 279 -10.02 1.18 -21.60
N MET A 280 -10.49 0.87 -20.38
CA MET A 280 -10.84 1.90 -19.41
C MET A 280 -9.59 2.56 -18.83
N LYS A 281 -9.44 3.87 -19.06
CA LYS A 281 -8.32 4.67 -18.54
C LYS A 281 -8.33 4.79 -17.02
N HIS A 282 -7.14 4.93 -16.46
CA HIS A 282 -6.90 5.33 -15.07
C HIS A 282 -5.96 6.54 -15.07
N ASP A 283 -6.38 7.63 -14.43
CA ASP A 283 -5.64 8.91 -14.36
C ASP A 283 -5.20 9.11 -12.91
N ASP A 284 -4.00 8.63 -12.61
CA ASP A 284 -3.43 8.63 -11.27
C ASP A 284 -2.89 10.02 -10.86
N THR A 285 -2.92 11.02 -11.75
CA THR A 285 -2.44 12.38 -11.47
C THR A 285 -3.45 13.21 -10.67
N VAL A 286 -4.73 12.79 -10.63
CA VAL A 286 -5.84 13.48 -9.97
C VAL A 286 -5.82 13.23 -8.46
N ASN A 287 -4.94 13.93 -7.75
CA ASN A 287 -4.76 13.78 -6.29
C ASN A 287 -5.18 14.99 -5.47
N ASP A 288 -5.58 16.09 -6.11
CA ASP A 288 -5.98 17.32 -5.41
C ASP A 288 -7.21 17.09 -4.53
N ARG A 289 -7.08 17.41 -3.24
CA ARG A 289 -8.13 17.25 -2.21
C ARG A 289 -8.70 18.60 -1.77
N ASN A 290 -8.33 19.71 -2.40
CA ASN A 290 -8.89 21.02 -2.09
C ASN A 290 -10.38 21.10 -2.44
N LYS A 291 -11.08 22.05 -1.81
CA LYS A 291 -12.49 22.32 -2.13
C LYS A 291 -12.62 22.60 -3.64
N ASN A 292 -13.62 22.00 -4.26
CA ASN A 292 -13.90 22.07 -5.71
C ASN A 292 -12.93 21.32 -6.63
N SER A 293 -12.00 20.52 -6.09
CA SER A 293 -11.12 19.68 -6.92
C SER A 293 -11.92 18.67 -7.74
N LYS A 294 -11.34 18.26 -8.88
CA LYS A 294 -11.89 17.19 -9.75
C LYS A 294 -12.21 15.93 -8.93
N LEU A 295 -11.33 15.59 -7.99
CA LEU A 295 -11.46 14.40 -7.14
C LEU A 295 -12.67 14.46 -6.22
N LEU A 296 -12.90 15.59 -5.53
CA LEU A 296 -14.04 15.74 -4.62
C LEU A 296 -15.37 15.87 -5.39
N LYS A 297 -15.37 16.51 -6.56
CA LYS A 297 -16.54 16.53 -7.45
C LYS A 297 -16.89 15.12 -7.94
N GLY A 298 -15.89 14.33 -8.33
CA GLY A 298 -16.07 12.92 -8.70
C GLY A 298 -16.58 12.06 -7.55
N GLU A 299 -16.11 12.31 -6.32
CA GLU A 299 -16.60 11.61 -5.13
C GLU A 299 -18.08 11.93 -4.87
N ALA A 300 -18.46 13.22 -4.94
CA ALA A 300 -19.84 13.64 -4.79
C ALA A 300 -20.75 13.02 -5.85
N MET A 301 -20.30 12.98 -7.11
CA MET A 301 -21.02 12.32 -8.21
C MET A 301 -21.17 10.82 -7.96
N THR A 302 -20.09 10.14 -7.59
CA THR A 302 -20.10 8.69 -7.32
C THR A 302 -21.04 8.37 -6.18
N LYS A 303 -20.98 9.13 -5.07
CA LYS A 303 -21.88 8.98 -3.93
C LYS A 303 -23.35 9.16 -4.32
N ARG A 304 -23.65 10.15 -5.16
CA ARG A 304 -25.01 10.42 -5.65
C ARG A 304 -25.53 9.26 -6.49
N LEU A 305 -24.74 8.79 -7.46
CA LEU A 305 -25.11 7.66 -8.32
C LEU A 305 -25.24 6.35 -7.53
N TRP A 306 -24.35 6.15 -6.56
CA TRP A 306 -24.36 4.98 -5.70
C TRP A 306 -25.65 4.90 -4.87
N ALA A 307 -26.06 6.02 -4.26
CA ALA A 307 -27.30 6.09 -3.49
C ALA A 307 -28.57 5.92 -4.36
N ALA A 308 -28.49 6.27 -5.64
CA ALA A 308 -29.61 6.09 -6.56
C ALA A 308 -29.79 4.65 -7.02
N HIS A 309 -28.69 3.91 -7.23
CA HIS A 309 -28.72 2.59 -7.85
C HIS A 309 -28.55 1.43 -6.88
N PHE A 310 -27.95 1.67 -5.71
CA PHE A 310 -27.60 0.61 -4.78
C PHE A 310 -28.17 0.88 -3.38
N GLN A 311 -28.58 -0.20 -2.71
CA GLN A 311 -29.11 -0.14 -1.33
C GLN A 311 -28.00 -0.03 -0.27
N THR A 312 -26.73 0.01 -0.69
CA THR A 312 -25.57 0.07 0.21
C THR A 312 -24.97 1.47 0.23
N GLY A 313 -24.33 1.83 1.35
CA GLY A 313 -23.62 3.09 1.45
C GLY A 313 -22.36 3.11 0.57
N PHE A 314 -22.16 4.20 -0.17
CA PHE A 314 -20.91 4.45 -0.90
C PHE A 314 -19.70 4.42 0.04
N TRP A 315 -19.77 5.10 1.19
CA TRP A 315 -18.69 5.13 2.17
C TRP A 315 -18.62 3.84 3.00
N ARG A 316 -17.39 3.37 3.21
CA ARG A 316 -17.06 2.26 4.11
C ARG A 316 -15.99 2.70 5.11
N ARG A 317 -16.14 2.32 6.37
CA ARG A 317 -15.17 2.66 7.44
C ARG A 317 -13.78 2.14 7.06
N GLY A 318 -12.75 2.95 7.29
CA GLY A 318 -11.36 2.59 6.96
C GLY A 318 -11.07 2.48 5.45
N SER A 319 -11.98 2.97 4.59
CA SER A 319 -11.88 2.90 3.12
C SER A 319 -11.89 4.28 2.45
N MET A 320 -11.85 5.34 3.26
CA MET A 320 -11.80 6.73 2.81
C MET A 320 -10.43 7.33 3.08
N TYR A 321 -10.14 8.47 2.46
CA TYR A 321 -8.92 9.22 2.71
C TYR A 321 -8.75 9.52 4.19
N ARG A 322 -7.56 9.22 4.74
CA ARG A 322 -7.24 9.38 6.16
C ARG A 322 -7.05 10.83 6.59
N GLY A 323 -7.11 11.78 5.65
CA GLY A 323 -6.97 13.22 5.91
C GLY A 323 -5.58 13.78 5.62
N HIS A 324 -4.58 12.93 5.40
CA HIS A 324 -3.21 13.36 5.06
C HIS A 324 -2.51 12.37 4.11
N PRO A 325 -1.48 12.83 3.35
CA PRO A 325 -0.63 11.95 2.55
C PRO A 325 0.20 11.00 3.42
N ALA A 326 0.90 10.06 2.78
CA ALA A 326 1.79 9.14 3.47
C ALA A 326 2.85 9.92 4.27
N PRO A 327 2.90 9.78 5.61
CA PRO A 327 3.90 10.48 6.41
C PRO A 327 5.29 10.04 5.97
N SER A 328 6.23 10.99 5.91
CA SER A 328 7.64 10.67 5.73
C SER A 328 8.14 10.08 7.05
N PHE A 329 8.09 8.75 7.18
CA PHE A 329 8.78 8.08 8.28
C PHE A 329 10.27 8.27 8.05
N LEU A 330 10.93 9.02 8.94
CA LEU A 330 12.37 8.92 9.11
C LEU A 330 12.58 7.49 9.60
N GLY A 331 12.92 6.59 8.68
CA GLY A 331 13.09 5.16 8.94
C GLY A 331 14.33 4.90 9.77
N PHE A 332 14.36 5.42 11.00
CA PHE A 332 15.47 5.24 11.92
C PHE A 332 15.66 3.76 12.16
N GLU A 333 16.74 3.22 11.61
CA GLU A 333 17.21 1.90 11.94
C GLU A 333 17.89 1.91 13.31
N ALA A 334 18.12 0.74 13.89
CA ALA A 334 18.86 0.63 15.16
C ALA A 334 20.24 1.31 15.07
N GLN A 335 20.86 1.31 13.89
CA GLN A 335 22.09 2.02 13.60
C GLN A 335 21.92 3.55 13.56
N ASP A 336 20.79 4.09 13.10
CA ASP A 336 20.56 5.54 13.11
C ASP A 336 20.32 6.06 14.53
N LEU A 337 19.70 5.23 15.39
CA LEU A 337 19.61 5.49 16.82
C LEU A 337 20.99 5.52 17.48
N SER A 338 22.03 4.97 16.84
CA SER A 338 23.41 5.03 17.35
C SER A 338 23.97 6.45 17.35
N SER A 339 23.46 7.31 16.46
CA SER A 339 23.82 8.73 16.35
C SER A 339 23.15 9.60 17.42
N ILE A 340 22.17 9.07 18.17
CA ILE A 340 21.52 9.80 19.27
C ILE A 340 22.49 9.84 20.46
N THR A 341 23.26 10.92 20.54
CA THR A 341 24.27 11.11 21.59
C THR A 341 23.70 11.63 22.91
N TYR A 342 22.51 12.24 22.91
CA TYR A 342 21.84 12.77 24.09
C TYR A 342 20.32 12.72 23.95
N GLY A 343 19.59 12.77 25.06
CA GLY A 343 18.12 12.80 25.04
C GLY A 343 17.50 12.75 26.44
N GLN A 344 16.19 12.51 26.52
CA GLN A 344 15.46 12.38 27.78
C GLN A 344 14.70 11.04 27.80
N VAL A 345 14.95 10.22 28.81
CA VAL A 345 14.17 8.99 29.07
C VAL A 345 13.03 9.33 30.03
N HIS A 346 11.82 8.89 29.70
CA HIS A 346 10.64 9.04 30.56
C HIS A 346 10.32 7.68 31.18
N ILE A 347 10.32 7.60 32.50
CA ILE A 347 9.98 6.36 33.21
C ILE A 347 8.64 6.58 33.92
N PRO A 348 7.56 5.93 33.45
CA PRO A 348 6.20 6.15 33.97
C PRO A 348 6.00 5.58 35.37
N SER A 349 6.59 4.42 35.66
CA SER A 349 6.53 3.78 36.97
C SER A 349 7.65 2.76 37.12
N ILE A 350 7.95 2.42 38.37
CA ILE A 350 8.76 1.24 38.73
C ILE A 350 7.85 0.30 39.51
N THR A 351 7.91 -0.96 39.14
CA THR A 351 7.13 -2.02 39.77
C THR A 351 8.08 -2.94 40.52
N LEU A 352 7.80 -3.13 41.80
CA LEU A 352 8.47 -4.16 42.60
C LEU A 352 7.55 -5.39 42.67
N ARG A 353 8.09 -6.55 42.26
CA ARG A 353 7.42 -7.84 42.37
C ARG A 353 8.03 -8.60 43.55
N GLU A 354 7.22 -9.43 44.22
CA GLU A 354 7.70 -10.38 45.23
C GLU A 354 8.33 -9.76 46.49
N ILE A 355 7.90 -8.56 46.90
CA ILE A 355 8.30 -8.02 48.20
C ILE A 355 7.69 -8.88 49.32
N PRO A 356 8.48 -9.36 50.30
CA PRO A 356 7.95 -10.06 51.47
C PRO A 356 7.00 -9.15 52.26
N LEU A 357 5.71 -9.50 52.28
CA LEU A 357 4.64 -8.73 52.95
C LEU A 357 4.79 -8.63 54.47
N GLN A 358 5.75 -9.33 55.05
CA GLN A 358 6.00 -9.41 56.49
C GLN A 358 6.76 -8.20 57.05
N ARG A 359 7.21 -7.26 56.20
CA ARG A 359 7.89 -6.02 56.63
C ARG A 359 7.02 -4.81 56.34
N GLU A 360 6.69 -4.07 57.38
CA GLU A 360 5.63 -3.05 57.30
C GLU A 360 6.07 -1.74 56.64
N GLN A 361 7.37 -1.45 56.54
CA GLN A 361 7.86 -0.24 55.89
C GLN A 361 9.00 -0.50 54.90
N VAL A 362 8.88 0.16 53.75
CA VAL A 362 9.88 0.15 52.69
C VAL A 362 10.37 1.56 52.44
N ARG A 363 11.69 1.71 52.35
CA ARG A 363 12.31 2.90 51.77
C ARG A 363 12.98 2.53 50.47
N LEU A 364 12.60 3.21 49.41
CA LEU A 364 13.26 3.09 48.12
C LEU A 364 13.87 4.43 47.75
N LYS A 365 15.18 4.45 47.53
CA LYS A 365 15.90 5.60 47.00
C LYS A 365 16.12 5.37 45.52
N LEU A 366 15.62 6.29 44.71
CA LEU A 366 15.91 6.34 43.28
C LEU A 366 17.07 7.30 43.06
N LEU A 367 18.14 6.83 42.44
CA LEU A 367 19.31 7.62 42.11
C LEU A 367 19.53 7.63 40.60
N TYR A 368 20.09 8.73 40.10
CA TYR A 368 20.51 8.87 38.72
C TYR A 368 21.94 9.43 38.67
N GLY A 369 22.89 8.57 38.33
CA GLY A 369 24.29 8.75 38.69
C GLY A 369 24.42 8.93 40.20
N ASN A 370 25.23 9.90 40.62
CA ASN A 370 25.43 10.19 42.05
C ASN A 370 24.34 11.09 42.66
N LYS A 371 23.29 11.45 41.91
CA LYS A 371 22.23 12.34 42.37
C LYS A 371 21.02 11.53 42.83
N LYS A 372 20.62 11.73 44.09
CA LYS A 372 19.34 11.22 44.60
C LYS A 372 18.19 11.96 43.93
N VAL A 373 17.38 11.22 43.18
CA VAL A 373 16.21 11.76 42.46
C VAL A 373 15.05 11.91 43.41
N THR A 374 14.71 10.86 44.16
CA THR A 374 13.68 10.90 45.19
C THR A 374 13.83 9.76 46.19
N THR A 375 13.11 9.85 47.29
CA THR A 375 13.01 8.80 48.31
C THR A 375 11.55 8.54 48.61
N PHE A 376 11.10 7.33 48.32
CA PHE A 376 9.81 6.82 48.69
C PHE A 376 9.93 6.17 50.05
N ASN A 377 9.15 6.65 51.02
CA ASN A 377 8.87 5.90 52.24
C ASN A 377 7.43 5.44 52.09
N ALA A 378 7.20 4.15 52.12
CA ALA A 378 5.88 3.56 51.92
C ALA A 378 5.59 2.53 53.00
N ASP A 379 4.36 2.60 53.50
CA ASP A 379 3.73 1.48 54.19
C ASP A 379 3.13 0.57 53.11
N LEU A 380 3.49 -0.72 53.09
CA LEU A 380 3.05 -1.68 52.06
C LEU A 380 1.53 -1.93 52.06
N THR A 381 0.79 -1.41 53.04
CA THR A 381 -0.69 -1.41 53.01
C THR A 381 -1.25 -0.55 51.88
N SER A 382 -0.61 0.58 51.57
CA SER A 382 -1.11 1.57 50.61
C SER A 382 -0.55 1.29 49.22
N LYS A 383 -0.96 0.18 48.57
CA LYS A 383 -0.51 -0.45 47.27
C LYS A 383 0.24 0.38 46.19
N GLN A 384 0.21 1.70 46.25
CA GLN A 384 0.97 2.65 45.45
C GLN A 384 1.41 3.85 46.30
N VAL A 385 2.62 4.37 46.05
CA VAL A 385 3.05 5.68 46.54
C VAL A 385 3.52 6.55 45.39
N THR A 386 3.10 7.81 45.37
CA THR A 386 3.51 8.78 44.36
C THR A 386 4.23 9.94 45.03
N LYS A 387 5.42 10.27 44.54
CA LYS A 387 6.21 11.38 45.04
C LYS A 387 6.99 12.04 43.92
N SER A 388 6.97 13.36 43.88
CA SER A 388 7.65 14.17 42.86
C SER A 388 7.30 13.76 41.42
N GLY A 389 6.03 13.39 41.18
CA GLY A 389 5.54 13.00 39.85
C GLY A 389 5.96 11.60 39.38
N PHE A 390 6.56 10.79 40.26
CA PHE A 390 6.94 9.40 39.99
C PHE A 390 6.14 8.46 40.89
N SER A 391 5.64 7.36 40.34
CA SER A 391 4.85 6.38 41.08
C SER A 391 5.60 5.06 41.26
N LEU A 392 5.64 4.59 42.51
CA LEU A 392 6.08 3.26 42.88
C LEU A 392 4.84 2.42 43.18
N VAL A 393 4.71 1.28 42.53
CA VAL A 393 3.56 0.36 42.68
C VAL A 393 4.08 -1.03 43.07
N TRP A 394 3.40 -1.69 43.99
CA TRP A 394 3.71 -3.07 44.36
C TRP A 394 2.48 -3.96 44.18
N GLN A 395 2.72 -5.17 43.67
CA GLN A 395 1.67 -6.11 43.26
C GLN A 395 0.59 -5.47 42.35
N PRO A 396 0.97 -4.86 41.22
CA PRO A 396 0.04 -4.13 40.36
C PRO A 396 -1.03 -5.03 39.72
N THR A 397 -2.25 -4.49 39.57
CA THR A 397 -3.29 -5.00 38.66
C THR A 397 -3.26 -4.22 37.32
N GLU A 398 -3.93 -4.72 36.27
CA GLU A 398 -3.89 -4.15 34.90
C GLU A 398 -4.21 -2.65 34.81
N ASN A 399 -4.91 -2.07 35.80
CA ASN A 399 -5.32 -0.65 35.82
C ASN A 399 -4.43 0.26 36.70
N SER A 400 -3.24 -0.19 37.13
CA SER A 400 -2.43 0.54 38.14
C SER A 400 -1.53 1.65 37.59
N ALA A 401 -1.68 2.06 36.33
CA ALA A 401 -0.78 3.03 35.69
C ALA A 401 -1.22 4.48 35.96
N SER A 402 -0.29 5.32 36.45
CA SER A 402 -0.44 6.78 36.54
C SER A 402 0.59 7.46 35.63
N PRO A 403 0.26 8.58 34.97
CA PRO A 403 1.21 9.30 34.12
C PRO A 403 2.32 9.97 34.95
N SER A 404 3.59 9.70 34.62
CA SER A 404 4.77 10.33 35.25
C SER A 404 5.22 11.58 34.50
N VAL A 405 5.82 12.51 35.25
CA VAL A 405 6.35 13.79 34.73
C VAL A 405 7.89 13.85 34.84
N VAL A 406 8.53 12.83 35.43
CA VAL A 406 9.99 12.83 35.66
C VAL A 406 10.76 12.39 34.42
N LYS A 407 11.72 13.22 34.01
CA LYS A 407 12.58 13.00 32.84
C LYS A 407 14.04 12.81 33.26
N PHE A 408 14.69 11.79 32.72
CA PHE A 408 16.09 11.46 32.99
C PHE A 408 16.94 11.84 31.77
N PRO A 409 17.72 12.93 31.82
CA PRO A 409 18.55 13.33 30.69
C PRO A 409 19.77 12.41 30.57
N PHE A 410 19.96 11.77 29.42
CA PHE A 410 21.10 10.90 29.16
C PHE A 410 22.07 11.51 28.15
N GLU A 411 23.35 11.15 28.28
CA GLU A 411 24.41 11.44 27.31
C GLU A 411 25.27 10.18 27.13
N ARG A 412 25.45 9.71 25.90
CA ARG A 412 26.18 8.46 25.62
C ARG A 412 27.65 8.50 26.05
N ARG A 413 28.29 9.67 25.97
CA ARG A 413 29.70 9.86 26.35
C ARG A 413 29.93 9.87 27.87
N ASN A 414 28.86 10.07 28.65
CA ASN A 414 28.90 10.11 30.10
C ASN A 414 27.67 9.38 30.65
N PRO A 415 27.62 8.05 30.51
CA PRO A 415 26.46 7.27 30.93
C PRO A 415 26.27 7.42 32.45
N LYS A 416 25.04 7.69 32.85
CA LYS A 416 24.63 7.70 34.26
C LYS A 416 23.74 6.50 34.51
N GLU A 417 24.07 5.74 35.55
CA GLU A 417 23.25 4.63 35.97
C GLU A 417 21.97 5.13 36.65
N LEU A 418 20.86 4.48 36.36
CA LEU A 418 19.64 4.62 37.16
C LEU A 418 19.63 3.48 38.17
N SER A 419 19.86 3.79 39.44
CA SER A 419 19.96 2.80 40.50
C SER A 419 18.82 2.95 41.51
N LEU A 420 18.46 1.79 42.07
CA LEU A 420 17.42 1.64 43.07
C LEU A 420 18.04 1.01 44.31
N GLU A 421 17.99 1.72 45.42
CA GLU A 421 18.40 1.20 46.72
C GLU A 421 17.15 0.93 47.55
N LEU A 422 16.92 -0.34 47.88
CA LEU A 422 15.76 -0.79 48.64
C LEU A 422 16.18 -1.12 50.08
N GLU A 423 15.70 -0.34 51.04
CA GLU A 423 15.84 -0.60 52.47
C GLU A 423 14.49 -1.09 53.03
N LEU A 424 14.50 -2.20 53.77
CA LEU A 424 13.31 -2.77 54.40
C LEU A 424 13.41 -2.60 55.93
N PHE A 425 12.36 -2.07 56.56
CA PHE A 425 12.33 -1.82 58.00
C PHE A 425 11.25 -2.66 58.69
N ASP A 426 11.51 -3.05 59.94
CA ASP A 426 10.56 -3.70 60.83
C ASP A 426 10.14 -2.70 61.93
N LYS A 427 8.85 -2.67 62.30
CA LYS A 427 8.31 -1.69 63.26
C LYS A 427 8.96 -1.80 64.65
N VAL A 428 9.46 -2.98 65.01
CA VAL A 428 9.82 -3.30 66.40
C VAL A 428 11.26 -2.90 66.76
N PHE A 429 12.17 -2.73 65.79
CA PHE A 429 13.53 -2.27 66.05
C PHE A 429 14.02 -1.41 64.88
N LEU A 430 14.33 -0.13 65.15
CA LEU A 430 15.00 0.79 64.21
C LEU A 430 16.48 0.40 63.96
N GLN A 431 16.78 -0.88 63.74
CA GLN A 431 18.11 -1.34 63.35
C GLN A 431 18.14 -1.59 61.84
N LYS A 432 19.01 -0.84 61.14
CA LYS A 432 19.31 -1.03 59.73
C LYS A 432 19.90 -2.42 59.55
N LYS A 433 19.19 -3.32 58.86
CA LYS A 433 19.80 -4.55 58.31
C LYS A 433 19.94 -4.35 56.81
N ASP A 434 21.18 -4.22 56.36
CA ASP A 434 21.50 -4.25 54.94
C ASP A 434 21.03 -5.60 54.37
N VAL A 435 20.22 -5.56 53.32
CA VAL A 435 19.89 -6.72 52.49
C VAL A 435 20.44 -6.40 51.11
N VAL A 436 21.22 -7.34 50.58
CA VAL A 436 21.95 -7.28 49.29
C VAL A 436 21.09 -6.76 48.15
#